data_AF-A0A7C1HZ18-F1
#
_entry.id   AF-A0A7C1HZ18-F1
#
_cell.length_a   1.000
_cell.length_b   1.000
_cell.length_c   1.000
_cell.angle_alpha   90.00
_cell.angle_beta   90.00
_cell.angle_gamma   90.00
#
_symmetry.space_group_name_H-M   'P 1'
#
loop_
_entity.id
_entity.type
_entity.pdbx_description
1 polymer ?
#
loop_
_entity_poly.entity_id
_entity_poly.type
_entity_poly.pdbx_seq_one_letter_code
_entity_poly.pdbx_strand_id
1 'polypeptide(L)'
;MTTTTTENSREQKDRQERLEKLRQQLFIDEKTEKQAKLSLELENPELWQDWEKGQQISQDLADLKKDLEDFAFLEILLEEGDTKKFDQFANQIEEKLFLSGPHDKGATFLSIHAGQGGTEAMDW
;
A
#
# COMPACT_ATOMS: atom_id res chain seq x y z
N MET A 1 17.17 31.20 -15.23
CA MET A 1 16.13 31.04 -14.19
C MET A 1 14.94 30.18 -14.64
N THR A 2 15.00 29.49 -15.79
CA THR A 2 13.86 28.69 -16.32
C THR A 2 13.96 27.18 -16.03
N THR A 3 15.13 26.69 -15.60
CA THR A 3 15.36 25.26 -15.36
C THR A 3 14.69 24.77 -14.07
N THR A 4 14.77 25.55 -12.98
CA THR A 4 14.29 25.15 -11.64
C THR A 4 12.76 25.01 -11.55
N THR A 5 12.00 25.83 -12.29
CA THR A 5 10.52 25.74 -12.32
C THR A 5 10.04 24.51 -13.08
N THR A 6 10.79 24.09 -14.11
CA THR A 6 10.41 22.95 -14.96
C THR A 6 10.70 21.61 -14.26
N GLU A 7 11.80 21.53 -13.50
CA GLU A 7 12.13 20.34 -12.69
C GLU A 7 11.11 20.10 -11.57
N ASN A 8 10.74 21.14 -10.82
CA ASN A 8 9.79 21.01 -9.71
C ASN A 8 8.40 20.53 -10.16
N SER A 9 7.91 21.04 -11.31
CA SER A 9 6.63 20.59 -11.89
C SER A 9 6.66 19.13 -12.34
N ARG A 10 7.81 18.61 -12.78
CA ARG A 10 7.96 17.22 -13.19
C ARG A 10 7.95 16.29 -11.98
N GLU A 11 8.75 16.60 -10.96
CA GLU A 11 8.81 15.80 -9.74
C GLU A 11 7.47 15.74 -9.00
N GLN A 12 6.71 16.84 -9.02
CA GLN A 12 5.37 16.89 -8.44
C GLN A 12 4.40 15.97 -9.21
N LYS A 13 4.48 15.96 -10.54
CA LYS A 13 3.68 15.05 -11.39
C LYS A 13 4.04 13.59 -11.12
N ASP A 14 5.33 13.26 -10.99
CA ASP A 14 5.78 11.90 -10.71
C ASP A 14 5.23 11.39 -9.35
N ARG A 15 5.18 12.25 -8.34
CA ARG A 15 4.58 11.91 -7.02
C ARG A 15 3.06 11.76 -7.08
N GLN A 16 2.36 12.56 -7.89
CA GLN A 16 0.93 12.38 -8.12
C GLN A 16 0.63 11.05 -8.80
N GLU A 17 1.40 10.68 -9.82
CA GLU A 17 1.26 9.38 -10.50
C GLU A 17 1.56 8.22 -9.53
N ARG A 18 2.54 8.40 -8.64
CA ARG A 18 2.86 7.41 -7.60
C ARG A 18 1.74 7.24 -6.58
N LEU A 19 1.14 8.34 -6.11
CA LEU A 19 0.00 8.31 -5.20
C LEU A 19 -1.19 7.57 -5.83
N GLU A 20 -1.48 7.83 -7.10
CA GLU A 20 -2.55 7.15 -7.84
C GLU A 20 -2.30 5.64 -7.99
N LYS A 21 -1.05 5.24 -8.26
CA LYS A 21 -0.70 3.80 -8.26
C LYS A 21 -0.93 3.16 -6.89
N LEU A 22 -0.53 3.85 -5.82
CA LEU A 22 -0.75 3.36 -4.45
C LEU A 22 -2.24 3.23 -4.12
N ARG A 23 -3.09 4.17 -4.57
CA ARG A 23 -4.55 4.08 -4.43
C ARG A 23 -5.09 2.78 -5.01
N GLN A 24 -4.65 2.44 -6.23
CA GLN A 24 -5.07 1.24 -6.95
C GLN A 24 -4.53 -0.03 -6.29
N GLN A 25 -3.25 -0.06 -5.92
CA GLN A 25 -2.63 -1.24 -5.29
C GLN A 25 -3.18 -1.54 -3.90
N LEU A 26 -3.57 -0.49 -3.15
CA LEU A 26 -4.17 -0.63 -1.82
C LEU A 26 -5.68 -0.86 -1.86
N PHE A 27 -6.31 -0.82 -3.03
CA PHE A 27 -7.78 -0.95 -3.19
C PHE A 27 -8.55 0.04 -2.31
N ILE A 28 -8.12 1.31 -2.30
CA ILE A 28 -8.65 2.33 -1.38
C ILE A 28 -10.15 2.54 -1.56
N ASP A 29 -10.64 2.53 -2.80
CA ASP A 29 -12.05 2.73 -3.10
C ASP A 29 -12.91 1.57 -2.55
N GLU A 30 -12.48 0.32 -2.79
CA GLU A 30 -13.16 -0.87 -2.28
C GLU A 30 -13.10 -0.96 -0.75
N LYS A 31 -11.97 -0.60 -0.15
CA LYS A 31 -11.80 -0.55 1.31
C LYS A 31 -12.70 0.51 1.94
N THR A 32 -12.87 1.66 1.30
CA THR A 32 -13.79 2.71 1.74
C THR A 32 -15.23 2.21 1.73
N GLU A 33 -15.66 1.55 0.65
CA GLU A 33 -16.99 0.93 0.60
C GLU A 33 -17.18 -0.16 1.65
N LYS A 34 -16.18 -1.03 1.84
CA LYS A 34 -16.22 -2.10 2.83
C LYS A 34 -16.31 -1.53 4.25
N GLN A 35 -15.53 -0.48 4.56
CA GLN A 35 -15.57 0.20 5.85
C GLN A 35 -16.96 0.78 6.13
N ALA A 36 -17.58 1.44 5.15
CA ALA A 36 -18.94 1.97 5.29
C ALA A 36 -19.97 0.85 5.55
N LYS A 37 -19.89 -0.27 4.82
CA LYS A 37 -20.77 -1.44 5.02
C LYS A 37 -20.60 -2.05 6.42
N LEU A 38 -19.38 -2.31 6.84
CA LEU A 38 -19.10 -2.89 8.16
C LEU A 38 -19.46 -1.95 9.31
N SER A 39 -19.30 -0.64 9.13
CA SER A 39 -19.78 0.36 10.09
C SER A 39 -21.29 0.27 10.31
N LEU A 40 -22.07 0.14 9.23
CA LEU A 40 -23.53 -0.04 9.33
C LEU A 40 -23.90 -1.37 9.98
N GLU A 41 -23.17 -2.45 9.70
CA GLU A 41 -23.40 -3.75 10.35
C GLU A 41 -23.17 -3.68 11.87
N LEU A 42 -22.16 -2.94 12.32
CA LEU A 42 -21.85 -2.73 13.74
C LEU A 42 -22.93 -1.94 14.49
N GLU A 43 -23.66 -1.08 13.78
CA GLU A 43 -24.80 -0.35 14.34
C GLU A 43 -26.02 -1.24 14.57
N ASN A 44 -26.09 -2.42 13.94
CA ASN A 44 -27.20 -3.36 14.11
C ASN A 44 -27.13 -4.07 15.49
N PRO A 45 -28.12 -3.87 16.39
CA PRO A 45 -28.16 -4.53 17.70
C PRO A 45 -28.20 -6.06 17.63
N GLU A 46 -28.72 -6.64 16.54
CA GLU A 46 -28.77 -8.09 16.35
C GLU A 46 -27.38 -8.70 16.15
N LEU A 47 -26.39 -7.92 15.66
CA LEU A 47 -25.02 -8.40 15.52
C LEU A 47 -24.42 -8.83 16.87
N TRP A 48 -24.79 -8.14 17.95
CA TRP A 48 -24.29 -8.41 19.29
C TRP A 48 -24.87 -9.68 19.94
N GLN A 49 -25.81 -10.36 19.28
CA GLN A 49 -26.20 -11.72 19.64
C GLN A 49 -25.10 -12.74 19.30
N ASP A 50 -24.21 -12.40 18.35
CA ASP A 50 -23.03 -13.15 17.97
C ASP A 50 -21.76 -12.33 18.28
N TRP A 51 -21.27 -12.49 19.51
CA TRP A 51 -20.12 -11.74 20.01
C TRP A 51 -18.84 -11.98 19.19
N GLU A 52 -18.65 -13.19 18.65
CA GLU A 52 -17.46 -13.57 17.87
C GLU A 52 -17.48 -12.84 16.52
N LYS A 53 -18.64 -12.79 15.86
CA LYS A 53 -18.83 -12.01 14.63
C LYS A 53 -18.66 -10.51 14.87
N GLY A 54 -19.20 -9.98 15.96
CA GLY A 54 -19.01 -8.57 16.33
C GLY A 54 -17.54 -8.20 16.56
N GLN A 55 -16.78 -9.09 17.23
CA GLN A 55 -15.35 -8.91 17.42
C GLN A 55 -14.58 -8.95 16.10
N GLN A 56 -14.87 -9.90 15.21
CA GLN A 56 -14.21 -9.99 13.91
C GLN A 56 -14.47 -8.75 13.05
N ILE A 57 -15.73 -8.29 12.98
CA ILE A 57 -16.08 -7.07 12.23
C ILE A 57 -15.37 -5.85 12.81
N SER A 58 -15.27 -5.75 14.14
CA SER A 58 -14.54 -4.65 14.80
C SER A 58 -13.05 -4.65 14.44
N GLN A 59 -12.43 -5.83 14.40
CA GLN A 59 -11.03 -5.99 14.00
C GLN A 59 -10.82 -5.63 12.54
N ASP A 60 -11.64 -6.18 11.63
CA ASP A 60 -11.63 -5.86 10.20
C ASP A 60 -11.78 -4.35 9.97
N LEU A 61 -12.66 -3.68 10.72
CA LEU A 61 -12.90 -2.25 10.59
C LEU A 61 -11.71 -1.42 11.09
N ALA A 62 -11.05 -1.84 12.17
CA ALA A 62 -9.84 -1.19 12.66
C ALA A 62 -8.70 -1.28 11.63
N ASP A 63 -8.52 -2.46 11.01
CA ASP A 63 -7.50 -2.67 9.99
C ASP A 63 -7.80 -1.85 8.72
N LEU A 64 -9.05 -1.84 8.26
CA LEU A 64 -9.49 -1.00 7.13
C LEU A 64 -9.28 0.49 7.40
N LYS A 65 -9.66 0.97 8.60
CA LYS A 65 -9.46 2.38 8.97
C LYS A 65 -7.99 2.76 8.94
N LYS A 66 -7.13 1.91 9.48
CA LYS A 66 -5.69 2.16 9.48
C LYS A 66 -5.14 2.30 8.06
N ASP A 67 -5.53 1.42 7.14
CA ASP A 67 -5.09 1.50 5.74
C ASP A 67 -5.58 2.79 5.05
N LEU A 68 -6.83 3.19 5.32
CA LEU A 68 -7.41 4.42 4.77
C LEU A 68 -6.75 5.67 5.37
N GLU A 69 -6.44 5.66 6.67
CA GLU A 69 -5.74 6.75 7.36
C GLU A 69 -4.30 6.89 6.86
N ASP A 70 -3.58 5.78 6.68
CA ASP A 70 -2.23 5.78 6.09
C ASP A 70 -2.27 6.38 4.67
N PHE A 71 -3.25 6.01 3.85
CA PHE A 71 -3.39 6.60 2.51
C PHE A 71 -3.75 8.09 2.55
N ALA A 72 -4.73 8.48 3.37
CA ALA A 72 -5.12 9.88 3.52
C ALA A 72 -3.95 10.75 4.00
N PHE A 73 -3.06 10.21 4.84
CA PHE A 73 -1.86 10.91 5.26
C PHE A 73 -0.90 11.17 4.08
N LEU A 74 -0.77 10.26 3.11
CA LEU A 74 0.00 10.52 1.89
C LEU A 74 -0.59 11.67 1.07
N GLU A 75 -1.92 11.74 0.95
CA GLU A 75 -2.60 12.83 0.23
C GLU A 75 -2.26 14.18 0.88
N ILE A 76 -2.40 14.27 2.21
CA ILE A 76 -2.07 15.48 2.97
C ILE A 76 -0.60 15.88 2.79
N LEU A 77 0.34 14.94 2.90
CA LEU A 77 1.77 15.25 2.72
C LEU A 77 2.08 15.81 1.32
N LEU A 78 1.38 15.31 0.30
CA LEU A 78 1.55 15.79 -1.07
C LEU A 78 0.93 17.18 -1.26
N GLU A 79 -0.24 17.44 -0.67
CA GLU A 79 -0.92 18.74 -0.70
C GLU A 79 -0.14 19.83 0.05
N GLU A 80 0.40 19.51 1.23
CA GLU A 80 1.23 20.42 2.04
C GLU A 80 2.62 20.66 1.42
N GLY A 81 3.01 19.86 0.42
CA GLY A 81 4.30 19.95 -0.25
C GLY A 81 5.47 19.39 0.57
N ASP A 82 5.21 18.59 1.61
CA ASP A 82 6.24 17.88 2.39
C ASP A 82 6.71 16.62 1.63
N THR A 83 7.32 16.86 0.48
CA THR A 83 7.78 15.85 -0.47
C THR A 83 8.73 14.82 0.14
N LYS A 84 9.57 15.23 1.10
CA LYS A 84 10.51 14.30 1.78
C LYS A 84 9.77 13.28 2.63
N LYS A 85 8.80 13.73 3.43
CA LYS A 85 7.99 12.81 4.23
C LYS A 85 7.10 11.95 3.35
N PHE A 86 6.54 12.52 2.29
CA PHE A 86 5.78 11.75 1.30
C PHE A 86 6.63 10.60 0.74
N ASP A 87 7.83 10.89 0.24
CA ASP A 87 8.69 9.88 -0.37
C ASP A 87 9.08 8.78 0.63
N GLN A 88 9.37 9.15 1.88
CA GLN A 88 9.68 8.21 2.96
C GLN A 88 8.49 7.31 3.32
N PHE A 89 7.31 7.89 3.49
CA PHE A 89 6.13 7.16 3.92
C PHE A 89 5.57 6.27 2.79
N ALA A 90 5.60 6.77 1.55
CA ALA A 90 5.25 5.99 0.37
C ALA A 90 6.17 4.76 0.22
N ASN A 91 7.49 4.91 0.42
CA ASN A 91 8.41 3.77 0.40
C ASN A 91 8.03 2.70 1.45
N GLN A 92 7.69 3.12 2.68
CA GLN A 92 7.31 2.18 3.74
C GLN A 92 6.04 1.39 3.39
N ILE A 93 5.07 2.04 2.75
CA ILE A 93 3.83 1.40 2.30
C ILE A 93 4.13 0.42 1.15
N GLU A 94 4.95 0.82 0.19
CA GLU A 94 5.36 -0.04 -0.94
C GLU A 94 6.14 -1.27 -0.48
N GLU A 95 7.04 -1.12 0.50
CA GLU A 95 7.77 -2.23 1.10
C GLU A 95 6.81 -3.23 1.76
N LYS A 96 5.82 -2.74 2.51
CA LYS A 96 4.78 -3.59 3.13
C LYS A 96 3.93 -4.30 2.07
N LEU A 97 3.58 -3.62 0.97
CA LEU A 97 2.84 -4.21 -0.14
C LEU A 97 3.64 -5.34 -0.81
N PHE A 98 4.91 -5.08 -1.12
CA PHE A 98 5.77 -6.04 -1.79
C PHE A 98 6.14 -7.24 -0.92
N LEU A 99 6.31 -7.04 0.40
CA LEU A 99 6.72 -8.07 1.37
C LEU A 99 5.57 -8.61 2.23
N SER A 100 4.37 -8.69 1.65
CA SER A 100 3.15 -9.16 2.33
C SER A 100 2.91 -10.67 2.23
N GLY A 101 3.73 -11.39 1.46
CA GLY A 101 3.64 -12.82 1.27
C GLY A 101 3.97 -13.62 2.55
N PRO A 102 3.39 -14.82 2.71
CA PRO A 102 3.54 -15.64 3.93
C PRO A 102 4.99 -16.04 4.25
N HIS A 103 5.90 -15.96 3.27
CA HIS A 103 7.30 -16.37 3.41
C HIS A 103 8.31 -15.23 3.25
N ASP A 104 7.86 -13.98 3.08
CA ASP A 104 8.74 -12.84 2.76
C ASP A 104 9.64 -12.42 3.94
N LYS A 105 9.33 -12.86 5.16
CA LYS A 105 10.14 -12.61 6.37
C LYS A 105 11.33 -13.57 6.54
N GLY A 106 11.39 -14.65 5.76
CA GLY A 106 12.38 -15.73 5.91
C GLY A 106 13.64 -15.52 5.06
N ALA A 107 14.72 -16.22 5.42
CA ALA A 107 15.89 -16.34 4.55
C ALA A 107 15.52 -17.13 3.28
N THR A 108 15.96 -16.65 2.11
CA THR A 108 15.71 -17.30 0.82
C THR A 108 16.91 -18.17 0.41
N PHE A 109 16.63 -19.38 -0.06
CA PHE A 109 17.63 -20.19 -0.78
C PHE A 109 17.53 -19.88 -2.28
N LEU A 110 18.57 -19.26 -2.83
CA LEU A 110 18.70 -19.00 -4.26
C LEU A 110 19.65 -20.05 -4.86
N SER A 111 19.17 -20.81 -5.83
CA SER A 111 19.99 -21.77 -6.58
C SER A 111 19.88 -21.48 -8.07
N ILE A 112 20.99 -21.08 -8.67
CA ILE A 112 21.09 -20.79 -10.10
C ILE A 112 21.62 -22.04 -10.79
N HIS A 113 20.91 -22.48 -11.84
CA HIS A 113 21.31 -23.61 -12.67
C HIS A 113 21.51 -23.12 -14.10
N ALA A 114 22.68 -23.38 -14.67
CA ALA A 114 22.97 -23.03 -16.06
C ALA A 114 21.98 -23.73 -17.00
N GLY A 115 21.43 -22.98 -17.95
CA GLY A 115 20.54 -23.49 -18.97
C GLY A 115 21.26 -24.37 -20.00
N GLN A 116 20.52 -24.87 -20.97
CA GLN A 116 21.09 -25.71 -22.03
C GLN A 116 21.78 -24.82 -23.10
N GLY A 117 23.10 -24.65 -22.97
CA GLY A 117 23.89 -23.87 -23.95
C GLY A 117 25.40 -24.14 -23.90
N GLY A 118 25.84 -25.20 -23.21
CA GLY A 118 27.27 -25.49 -23.07
C GLY A 118 27.99 -24.38 -22.30
N THR A 119 29.19 -23.98 -22.77
CA THR A 119 30.02 -22.96 -22.13
C THR A 119 29.40 -21.56 -22.13
N GLU A 120 28.63 -21.19 -23.16
CA GLU A 120 28.00 -19.86 -23.23
C GLU A 120 26.89 -19.69 -22.18
N ALA A 121 26.22 -20.78 -21.78
CA ALA A 121 25.22 -20.77 -20.72
C ALA A 121 25.82 -20.79 -19.31
N MET A 122 27.13 -21.02 -19.17
CA MET A 122 27.86 -20.95 -17.90
C MET A 122 28.44 -19.56 -17.62
N ASP A 123 28.64 -18.75 -18.66
CA ASP A 123 29.13 -17.37 -18.57
C ASP A 123 28.03 -16.33 -18.31
N TRP A 124 26.75 -16.73 -18.37
CA TRP A 124 25.57 -15.88 -18.19
C TRP A 124 24.97 -15.99 -16.79
#